data_AF-M1BGX0-F1
#
_entry.id   AF-M1BGX0-F1
#
_cell.length_a   1.000
_cell.length_b   1.000
_cell.length_c   1.000
_cell.angle_alpha   90.00
_cell.angle_beta   90.00
_cell.angle_gamma   90.00
#
_symmetry.space_group_name_H-M   'P 1'
#
loop_
_entity.id
_entity.type
_entity.pdbx_description
1 polymer ?
#
loop_
_entity_poly.entity_id
_entity_poly.type
_entity_poly.pdbx_seq_one_letter_code
_entity_poly.pdbx_strand_id
1 'polypeptide(L)'
;MKKSDGNSAKYDLEYWYKGDDSWYGVLVMVDGEMMTVKFEGYSKKFDVKLLAVTSNRRRKSMNSSGGLGMSVSPQLQDNECGSVKEGVIVCAACNAFGKDDMLFYDAVVEAIHNENHTFYNEVEECVCTFVLSWLHGPKKDDLATSRIEGICIIKGTTQVDPKISSFLELANQKLKKSSCKSTSTSEQDNSTSKGSSRTKRVRYLSSEQKLDSSFKAS
;
A
#
# COMPACT_ATOMS: atom_id res chain seq x y z
N MET A 1 20.21 25.47 -26.69
CA MET A 1 19.69 25.10 -25.35
C MET A 1 19.10 23.71 -25.42
N LYS A 2 19.68 22.73 -24.72
CA LYS A 2 19.02 21.43 -24.49
C LYS A 2 17.90 21.69 -23.49
N LYS A 3 16.64 21.44 -23.87
CA LYS A 3 15.55 21.34 -22.90
C LYS A 3 15.89 20.15 -22.01
N SER A 4 16.14 20.40 -20.73
CA SER A 4 16.07 19.36 -19.72
C SER A 4 14.64 18.84 -19.74
N ASP A 5 14.47 17.56 -20.07
CA ASP A 5 13.24 16.83 -19.77
C ASP A 5 13.11 16.81 -18.24
N GLY A 6 12.51 17.88 -17.70
CA GLY A 6 12.07 17.94 -16.33
C GLY A 6 10.92 16.95 -16.23
N ASN A 7 11.24 15.70 -15.93
CA ASN A 7 10.26 14.73 -15.46
C ASN A 7 9.71 15.31 -14.15
N SER A 8 8.59 16.04 -14.24
CA SER A 8 7.93 16.58 -13.06
C SER A 8 7.57 15.40 -12.18
N ALA A 9 7.91 15.49 -10.90
CA ALA A 9 7.65 14.42 -9.96
C ALA A 9 6.13 14.21 -9.86
N LYS A 10 5.65 13.05 -10.32
CA LYS A 10 4.21 12.74 -10.42
C LYS A 10 3.79 11.77 -9.33
N TYR A 11 2.66 12.04 -8.69
CA TYR A 11 1.99 11.15 -7.75
C TYR A 11 1.09 10.21 -8.56
N ASP A 12 1.68 9.27 -9.28
CA ASP A 12 1.01 8.39 -10.25
C ASP A 12 0.76 6.97 -9.75
N LEU A 13 1.08 6.71 -8.48
CA LEU A 13 0.90 5.41 -7.85
C LEU A 13 0.02 5.51 -6.62
N GLU A 14 -0.63 4.40 -6.27
CA GLU A 14 -1.38 4.24 -5.03
C GLU A 14 -0.59 3.42 -3.99
N TYR A 15 -0.75 3.82 -2.74
CA TYR A 15 -0.22 3.14 -1.58
C TYR A 15 -1.29 2.96 -0.52
N TRP A 16 -1.53 1.70 -0.13
CA TRP A 16 -2.35 1.36 1.02
C TRP A 16 -1.55 1.56 2.30
N TYR A 17 -1.93 2.57 3.08
CA TYR A 17 -1.34 2.83 4.38
C TYR A 17 -2.04 2.02 5.47
N LYS A 18 -1.30 1.15 6.14
CA LYS A 18 -1.83 0.25 7.18
C LYS A 18 -2.31 0.94 8.46
N GLY A 19 -1.97 2.22 8.66
CA GLY A 19 -2.29 2.93 9.90
C GLY A 19 -3.77 3.30 10.01
N ASP A 20 -4.36 3.74 8.91
CA ASP A 20 -5.78 4.11 8.79
C ASP A 20 -6.53 3.28 7.74
N ASP A 21 -5.82 2.33 7.11
CA ASP A 21 -6.34 1.38 6.15
C ASP A 21 -6.86 2.03 4.86
N SER A 22 -6.37 3.22 4.53
CA SER A 22 -6.80 4.00 3.36
C SER A 22 -5.75 4.01 2.23
N TRP A 23 -6.22 4.37 1.04
CA TRP A 23 -5.40 4.57 -0.15
C TRP A 23 -4.91 6.01 -0.27
N TYR A 24 -3.66 6.16 -0.69
CA TYR A 24 -3.03 7.45 -0.95
C TYR A 24 -2.35 7.49 -2.31
N GLY A 25 -2.49 8.63 -3.00
CA GLY A 25 -1.62 9.01 -4.10
C GLY A 25 -0.19 9.21 -3.60
N VAL A 26 0.77 8.53 -4.23
CA VAL A 26 2.17 8.55 -3.83
C VAL A 26 3.12 8.75 -5.00
N LEU A 27 4.24 9.39 -4.70
CA LEU A 27 5.41 9.48 -5.54
C LEU A 27 6.49 8.56 -4.98
N VAL A 28 6.96 7.63 -5.81
CA VAL A 28 8.08 6.75 -5.48
C VAL A 28 9.36 7.28 -6.10
N MET A 29 10.38 7.49 -5.26
CA MET A 29 11.74 7.84 -5.67
C MET A 29 12.72 6.77 -5.22
N VAL A 30 13.65 6.39 -6.08
CA VAL A 30 14.73 5.45 -5.76
C VAL A 30 16.06 6.17 -5.90
N ASP A 31 16.84 6.21 -4.83
CA ASP A 31 18.21 6.73 -4.79
C ASP A 31 19.15 5.66 -4.25
N GLY A 32 19.90 5.03 -5.15
CA GLY A 32 20.75 3.88 -4.85
C GLY A 32 19.98 2.75 -4.17
N GLU A 33 20.28 2.51 -2.88
CA GLU A 33 19.65 1.45 -2.08
C GLU A 33 18.44 1.94 -1.27
N MET A 34 18.05 3.20 -1.39
CA MET A 34 16.94 3.79 -0.64
C MET A 34 15.76 4.06 -1.56
N MET A 35 14.61 3.49 -1.25
CA MET A 35 13.34 3.89 -1.83
C MET A 35 12.60 4.81 -0.85
N THR A 36 12.09 5.93 -1.35
CA THR A 36 11.26 6.86 -0.60
C THR A 36 9.88 6.92 -1.23
N VAL A 37 8.85 6.68 -0.43
CA VAL A 37 7.44 6.89 -0.78
C VAL A 37 7.01 8.21 -0.16
N LYS A 38 6.60 9.15 -1.01
CA LYS A 38 6.07 10.47 -0.61
C LYS A 38 4.57 10.48 -0.84
N PHE A 39 3.81 11.06 0.08
CA PHE A 39 2.36 11.13 0.02
C PHE A 39 1.91 12.48 -0.55
N GLU A 40 0.96 12.47 -1.48
CA GLU A 40 0.43 13.69 -2.09
C GLU A 40 -0.26 14.58 -1.06
N GLY A 41 0.04 15.88 -1.05
CA GLY A 41 -0.54 16.83 -0.08
C GLY A 41 0.03 16.74 1.34
N TYR A 42 0.90 15.77 1.64
CA TYR A 42 1.51 15.60 2.97
C TYR A 42 2.95 16.09 3.02
N SER A 43 3.38 16.50 4.21
CA SER A 43 4.76 16.94 4.42
C SER A 43 5.74 15.77 4.56
N LYS A 44 7.02 16.04 4.29
CA LYS A 44 8.11 15.04 4.29
C LYS A 44 8.29 14.24 5.58
N LYS A 45 7.67 14.69 6.69
CA LYS A 45 7.70 13.96 7.97
C LYS A 45 6.95 12.63 7.89
N PHE A 46 6.05 12.47 6.92
CA PHE A 46 5.29 11.25 6.67
C PHE A 46 5.93 10.35 5.61
N ASP A 47 7.04 10.78 4.97
CA ASP A 47 7.71 9.99 3.95
C ASP A 47 8.16 8.63 4.51
N VAL A 48 7.85 7.55 3.79
CA VAL A 48 8.29 6.20 4.15
C VAL A 48 9.59 5.89 3.41
N LYS A 49 10.67 5.66 4.17
CA LYS A 49 11.99 5.30 3.63
C LYS A 49 12.28 3.81 3.84
N LEU A 50 12.68 3.13 2.76
CA LEU A 50 12.94 1.71 2.74
C LEU A 50 14.35 1.45 2.19
N LEU A 51 15.18 0.78 2.97
CA LEU A 51 16.53 0.39 2.57
C LEU A 51 16.51 -1.02 1.98
N ALA A 52 17.18 -1.22 0.84
CA ALA A 52 17.17 -2.46 0.08
C ALA A 52 17.66 -3.68 0.90
N VAL A 53 18.60 -3.48 1.83
CA VAL A 53 19.15 -4.57 2.66
C VAL A 53 18.19 -5.03 3.77
N THR A 54 17.32 -4.14 4.28
CA THR A 54 16.39 -4.43 5.40
C THR A 54 14.96 -4.69 4.95
N SER A 55 14.64 -4.47 3.67
CA SER A 55 13.29 -4.61 3.10
C SER A 55 12.72 -6.03 3.10
N ASN A 56 13.48 -7.04 3.54
CA ASN A 56 13.04 -8.43 3.67
C ASN A 56 11.75 -8.60 4.49
N ARG A 57 11.55 -7.79 5.53
CA ARG A 57 10.35 -7.86 6.39
C ARG A 57 9.08 -7.26 5.77
N ARG A 58 9.18 -6.51 4.66
CA ARG A 58 8.02 -5.88 3.98
C ARG A 58 7.71 -6.47 2.59
N ARG A 59 8.37 -7.57 2.19
CA ARG A 59 8.08 -8.28 0.94
C ARG A 59 6.61 -8.67 0.75
N LYS A 60 5.96 -9.08 1.84
CA LYS A 60 4.54 -9.45 1.85
C LYS A 60 3.56 -8.27 1.82
N SER A 61 4.02 -7.02 1.66
CA SER A 61 3.12 -5.89 1.43
C SER A 61 3.37 -5.21 0.09
N MET A 62 4.56 -5.34 -0.49
CA MET A 62 4.89 -4.72 -1.78
C MET A 62 4.54 -5.60 -2.98
N ASN A 63 4.48 -6.93 -2.80
CA ASN A 63 4.26 -7.90 -3.88
C ASN A 63 2.87 -8.56 -3.85
N SER A 64 2.08 -8.31 -2.80
CA SER A 64 0.71 -8.84 -2.69
C SER A 64 -0.25 -7.67 -2.71
N SER A 65 -0.84 -7.41 -3.87
CA SER A 65 -2.12 -6.74 -4.15
C SER A 65 -2.59 -5.55 -3.30
N GLY A 66 -1.78 -4.96 -2.43
CA GLY A 66 -2.26 -4.11 -1.35
C GLY A 66 -1.15 -3.42 -0.57
N GLY A 67 -0.18 -2.81 -1.25
CA GLY A 67 0.77 -1.99 -0.49
C GLY A 67 1.90 -1.29 -1.22
N LEU A 68 1.91 -1.18 -2.55
CA LEU A 68 2.54 -0.10 -3.35
C LEU A 68 2.53 -0.52 -4.83
N GLY A 69 2.13 0.37 -5.73
CA GLY A 69 2.44 0.22 -7.16
C GLY A 69 1.26 -0.08 -8.08
N MET A 70 0.03 0.11 -7.60
CA MET A 70 -1.11 0.27 -8.50
C MET A 70 -1.06 1.68 -9.09
N SER A 71 -1.47 1.83 -10.35
CA SER A 71 -1.70 3.17 -10.90
C SER A 71 -2.85 3.84 -10.15
N VAL A 72 -2.78 5.17 -10.00
CA VAL A 72 -3.89 5.93 -9.41
C VAL A 72 -5.20 5.59 -10.11
N SER A 73 -6.19 5.22 -9.30
CA SER A 73 -7.56 4.94 -9.70
C SER A 73 -8.18 6.25 -10.18
N PRO A 74 -8.50 6.40 -11.47
CA PRO A 74 -9.06 7.65 -11.98
C PRO A 74 -10.46 7.87 -11.43
N GLN A 75 -10.75 9.11 -11.04
CA GLN A 75 -12.09 9.56 -10.72
C GLN A 75 -13.00 9.42 -11.95
N LEU A 76 -14.18 8.86 -11.76
CA LEU A 76 -15.20 8.78 -12.80
C LEU A 76 -15.65 10.17 -13.21
N GLN A 77 -15.81 10.38 -14.51
CA GLN A 77 -16.42 11.58 -15.06
C GLN A 77 -17.94 11.41 -15.17
N ASP A 78 -18.68 12.52 -15.22
CA ASP A 78 -20.15 12.52 -15.19
C ASP A 78 -20.78 11.60 -16.26
N ASN A 79 -20.24 11.64 -17.48
CA ASN A 79 -20.69 10.81 -18.59
C ASN A 79 -20.26 9.32 -18.49
N GLU A 80 -19.39 8.97 -17.55
CA GLU A 80 -18.91 7.61 -17.32
C GLU A 80 -19.76 6.85 -16.29
N CYS A 81 -20.77 7.49 -15.68
CA CYS A 81 -21.62 6.89 -14.65
C CYS A 81 -22.21 5.52 -15.07
N GLY A 82 -22.58 5.41 -16.35
CA GLY A 82 -23.20 4.21 -16.92
C GLY A 82 -22.23 3.02 -17.05
N SER A 83 -20.93 3.22 -16.86
CA SER A 83 -19.93 2.16 -16.84
C SER A 83 -19.92 1.39 -15.51
N VAL A 84 -20.41 2.00 -14.42
CA VAL A 84 -20.50 1.37 -13.10
C VAL A 84 -21.72 0.46 -13.04
N LYS A 85 -21.56 -0.69 -12.39
CA LYS A 85 -22.60 -1.71 -12.21
C LYS A 85 -22.62 -2.16 -10.77
N GLU A 86 -23.78 -2.64 -10.32
CA GLU A 86 -23.90 -3.30 -9.02
C GLU A 86 -22.95 -4.51 -8.95
N GLY A 87 -22.40 -4.75 -7.76
CA GLY A 87 -21.41 -5.80 -7.48
C GLY A 87 -19.96 -5.48 -7.86
N VAL A 88 -19.68 -4.36 -8.54
CA VAL A 88 -18.29 -3.96 -8.85
C VAL A 88 -17.63 -3.33 -7.63
N ILE A 89 -16.31 -3.51 -7.51
CA ILE A 89 -15.50 -2.85 -6.48
C ILE A 89 -14.98 -1.54 -7.06
N VAL A 90 -15.15 -0.46 -6.30
CA VAL A 90 -14.65 0.89 -6.60
C VAL A 90 -13.80 1.39 -5.45
N CYS A 91 -12.91 2.33 -5.73
CA CYS A 91 -12.23 3.12 -4.72
C CYS A 91 -13.07 4.37 -4.49
N ALA A 92 -13.50 4.64 -3.26
CA ALA A 92 -14.46 5.70 -2.97
C ALA A 92 -14.03 6.58 -1.81
N ALA A 93 -14.38 7.87 -1.91
CA ALA A 93 -14.11 8.87 -0.91
C ALA A 93 -15.03 8.68 0.30
N CYS A 94 -14.45 8.64 1.49
CA CYS A 94 -15.12 8.38 2.76
C CYS A 94 -14.66 9.40 3.81
N ASN A 95 -15.63 10.05 4.46
CA ASN A 95 -15.37 10.82 5.66
C ASN A 95 -15.34 9.89 6.89
N ALA A 96 -14.27 9.11 7.01
CA ALA A 96 -14.18 8.04 8.00
C ALA A 96 -14.00 8.55 9.44
N PHE A 97 -13.33 9.69 9.62
CA PHE A 97 -12.91 10.20 10.94
C PHE A 97 -13.62 11.50 11.38
N GLY A 98 -14.51 12.05 10.55
CA GLY A 98 -15.10 13.36 10.77
C GLY A 98 -14.08 14.48 10.54
N LYS A 99 -14.59 15.70 10.28
CA LYS A 99 -13.85 16.85 9.70
C LYS A 99 -13.72 16.68 8.19
N ASP A 100 -13.39 17.75 7.46
CA ASP A 100 -13.41 17.78 5.99
C ASP A 100 -12.35 16.89 5.30
N ASP A 101 -11.79 15.91 6.04
CA ASP A 101 -10.80 14.97 5.56
C ASP A 101 -11.49 13.80 4.86
N MET A 102 -11.37 13.77 3.54
CA MET A 102 -11.82 12.66 2.70
C MET A 102 -10.66 11.69 2.47
N LEU A 103 -10.84 10.44 2.88
CA LEU A 103 -9.90 9.35 2.63
C LEU A 103 -10.52 8.35 1.65
N PHE A 104 -9.70 7.53 1.01
CA PHE A 104 -10.15 6.62 -0.03
C PHE A 104 -10.06 5.17 0.41
N TYR A 105 -11.13 4.40 0.18
CA TYR A 105 -11.25 3.00 0.56
C TYR A 105 -11.96 2.21 -0.53
N ASP A 106 -11.72 0.91 -0.60
CA ASP A 106 -12.47 0.03 -1.49
C ASP A 106 -13.88 -0.22 -0.94
N ALA A 107 -14.85 -0.15 -1.84
CA ALA A 107 -16.26 -0.44 -1.54
C ALA A 107 -16.89 -1.21 -2.70
N VAL A 108 -17.90 -2.03 -2.39
CA VAL A 108 -18.77 -2.65 -3.38
C VAL A 108 -19.93 -1.72 -3.67
N VAL A 109 -20.28 -1.57 -4.95
CA VAL A 109 -21.51 -0.88 -5.36
C VAL A 109 -22.69 -1.84 -5.14
N GLU A 110 -23.50 -1.59 -4.11
CA GLU A 110 -24.65 -2.43 -3.75
C GLU A 110 -25.89 -2.10 -4.58
N ALA A 111 -26.12 -0.81 -4.85
CA ALA A 111 -27.26 -0.35 -5.63
C ALA A 111 -26.94 0.95 -6.36
N ILE A 112 -27.60 1.19 -7.49
CA ILE A 112 -27.48 2.44 -8.25
C ILE A 112 -28.86 3.05 -8.48
N HIS A 113 -29.06 4.24 -7.94
CA HIS A 113 -30.21 5.08 -8.24
C HIS A 113 -29.86 5.96 -9.43
N ASN A 114 -30.23 5.49 -10.63
CA ASN A 114 -30.02 6.21 -11.87
C ASN A 114 -31.04 7.35 -12.00
N GLU A 115 -30.56 8.51 -12.38
CA GLU A 115 -31.36 9.71 -12.59
C GLU A 115 -31.04 10.32 -13.95
N ASN A 116 -31.97 11.10 -14.50
CA ASN A 116 -31.67 11.88 -15.69
C ASN A 116 -30.64 12.96 -15.34
N HIS A 117 -29.55 13.01 -16.09
CA HIS A 117 -28.50 14.00 -15.88
C HIS A 117 -29.01 15.43 -16.08
N THR A 118 -28.40 16.35 -15.34
CA THR A 118 -28.62 17.79 -15.50
C THR A 118 -27.56 18.37 -16.43
N PHE A 119 -27.85 19.55 -16.98
CA PHE A 119 -26.91 20.25 -17.85
C PHE A 119 -26.82 21.70 -17.40
N TYR A 120 -25.61 22.16 -17.10
CA TYR A 120 -25.33 23.54 -16.76
C TYR A 120 -24.30 24.10 -17.74
N ASN A 121 -24.68 25.16 -18.48
CA ASN A 121 -23.85 25.73 -19.55
C ASN A 121 -23.32 24.67 -20.54
N GLU A 122 -24.20 23.75 -20.98
CA GLU A 122 -23.88 22.64 -21.90
C GLU A 122 -22.90 21.59 -21.34
N VAL A 123 -22.52 21.69 -20.07
CA VAL A 123 -21.75 20.67 -19.36
C VAL A 123 -22.72 19.73 -18.65
N GLU A 124 -22.59 18.44 -18.94
CA GLU A 124 -23.33 17.37 -18.29
C GLU A 124 -22.92 17.26 -16.82
N GLU A 125 -23.91 17.11 -15.94
CA GLU A 125 -23.75 16.89 -14.51
C GLU A 125 -24.49 15.60 -14.12
N CYS A 126 -23.74 14.65 -13.58
CA CYS A 126 -24.31 13.40 -13.11
C CYS A 126 -24.93 13.58 -11.73
N VAL A 127 -26.21 13.25 -11.63
CA VAL A 127 -26.98 13.30 -10.37
C VAL A 127 -27.37 11.92 -9.83
N CYS A 128 -26.81 10.86 -10.42
CA CYS A 128 -27.01 9.48 -9.96
C CYS A 128 -26.44 9.30 -8.54
N THR A 129 -27.08 8.43 -7.76
CA THR A 129 -26.62 8.08 -6.41
C THR A 129 -26.22 6.61 -6.33
N PHE A 130 -25.02 6.35 -5.81
CA PHE A 130 -24.45 5.02 -5.64
C PHE A 130 -24.51 4.63 -4.17
N VAL A 131 -25.07 3.47 -3.86
CA VAL A 131 -25.02 2.87 -2.52
C VAL A 131 -23.79 1.99 -2.44
N LEU A 132 -22.93 2.28 -1.48
CA LEU A 132 -21.63 1.65 -1.29
C LEU A 132 -21.61 0.86 0.01
N SER A 133 -21.02 -0.33 -0.02
CA SER A 133 -20.68 -1.16 1.14
C SER A 133 -19.17 -1.22 1.29
N TRP A 134 -18.64 -0.70 2.39
CA TRP A 134 -17.18 -0.57 2.60
C TRP A 134 -16.53 -1.92 2.87
N LEU A 135 -15.49 -2.27 2.10
CA LEU A 135 -14.78 -3.56 2.24
C LEU A 135 -13.75 -3.56 3.37
N HIS A 136 -13.23 -2.38 3.69
CA HIS A 136 -12.18 -2.18 4.68
C HIS A 136 -12.24 -0.77 5.28
N GLY A 137 -11.31 -0.45 6.18
CA GLY A 137 -11.28 0.83 6.88
C GLY A 137 -12.25 0.94 8.06
N PRO A 138 -12.33 2.14 8.67
CA PRO A 138 -13.11 2.39 9.89
C PRO A 138 -14.63 2.22 9.72
N LYS A 139 -15.12 2.22 8.47
CA LYS A 139 -16.53 2.10 8.10
C LYS A 139 -16.87 0.74 7.49
N LYS A 140 -15.96 -0.24 7.62
CA LYS A 140 -16.17 -1.57 7.06
C LYS A 140 -17.56 -2.13 7.42
N ASP A 141 -18.21 -2.73 6.43
CA ASP A 141 -19.56 -3.31 6.49
C ASP A 141 -20.70 -2.28 6.66
N ASP A 142 -20.41 -0.98 6.85
CA ASP A 142 -21.42 0.08 6.81
C ASP A 142 -21.82 0.41 5.36
N LEU A 143 -23.07 0.87 5.21
CA LEU A 143 -23.57 1.44 3.96
C LEU A 143 -23.44 2.95 3.94
N ALA A 144 -23.08 3.51 2.79
CA ALA A 144 -23.09 4.95 2.54
C ALA A 144 -23.62 5.25 1.14
N THR A 145 -24.15 6.45 0.95
CA THR A 145 -24.47 6.99 -0.37
C THR A 145 -23.35 7.89 -0.85
N SER A 146 -22.95 7.75 -2.10
CA SER A 146 -21.99 8.62 -2.77
C SER A 146 -22.53 9.08 -4.11
N ARG A 147 -22.01 10.20 -4.59
CA ARG A 147 -22.18 10.68 -5.97
C ARG A 147 -20.93 10.36 -6.80
N ILE A 148 -20.99 10.60 -8.10
CA ILE A 148 -19.93 10.17 -9.01
C ILE A 148 -18.56 10.82 -8.69
N GLU A 149 -18.54 12.05 -8.18
CA GLU A 149 -17.31 12.74 -7.82
C GLU A 149 -16.55 12.04 -6.68
N GLY A 150 -17.24 11.22 -5.89
CA GLY A 150 -16.65 10.44 -4.82
C GLY A 150 -16.16 9.06 -5.25
N ILE A 151 -16.21 8.71 -6.54
CA ILE A 151 -15.96 7.34 -7.02
C ILE A 151 -14.81 7.31 -8.04
N CYS A 152 -13.87 6.41 -7.81
CA CYS A 152 -12.73 6.11 -8.67
C CYS A 152 -12.79 4.67 -9.17
N ILE A 153 -12.51 4.44 -10.46
CA ILE A 153 -12.43 3.09 -11.02
C ILE A 153 -11.11 2.43 -10.64
N ILE A 154 -11.18 1.28 -9.99
CA ILE A 154 -10.00 0.44 -9.78
C ILE A 154 -9.63 -0.22 -11.10
N LYS A 155 -8.59 0.28 -11.76
CA LYS A 155 -8.01 -0.38 -12.92
C LYS A 155 -7.10 -1.49 -12.42
N GLY A 156 -7.44 -2.74 -12.73
CA GLY A 156 -6.55 -3.87 -12.44
C GLY A 156 -5.21 -3.70 -13.16
N THR A 157 -4.20 -3.20 -12.47
CA THR A 157 -2.85 -3.09 -13.02
C THR A 157 -2.13 -4.42 -12.82
N THR A 158 -1.88 -5.12 -13.93
CA THR A 158 -1.14 -6.39 -13.92
C THR A 158 0.37 -6.19 -13.80
N GLN A 159 0.87 -4.97 -13.96
CA GLN A 159 2.29 -4.66 -13.98
C GLN A 159 2.68 -3.72 -12.83
N VAL A 160 3.67 -4.14 -12.05
CA VAL A 160 4.31 -3.33 -11.01
C VAL A 160 5.13 -2.23 -11.66
N ASP A 161 5.07 -1.00 -11.12
CA ASP A 161 5.87 0.13 -11.62
C ASP A 161 7.37 -0.24 -11.72
N PRO A 162 8.05 0.10 -12.84
CA PRO A 162 9.45 -0.27 -13.07
C PRO A 162 10.43 0.19 -11.98
N LYS A 163 10.17 1.33 -11.32
CA LYS A 163 11.01 1.84 -10.21
C LYS A 163 10.92 0.90 -9.02
N ILE A 164 9.71 0.45 -8.69
CA ILE A 164 9.47 -0.51 -7.61
C ILE A 164 10.10 -1.86 -7.97
N SER A 165 9.89 -2.34 -9.21
CA SER A 165 10.47 -3.61 -9.68
C SER A 165 11.99 -3.61 -9.55
N SER A 166 12.65 -2.55 -10.02
CA SER A 166 14.11 -2.39 -9.95
C SER A 166 14.61 -2.38 -8.50
N PHE A 167 13.91 -1.70 -7.60
CA PHE A 167 14.26 -1.69 -6.18
C PHE A 167 14.11 -3.07 -5.53
N LEU A 168 13.06 -3.81 -5.85
CA LEU A 168 12.83 -5.17 -5.35
C LEU A 168 13.92 -6.13 -5.84
N GLU A 169 14.35 -6.02 -7.09
CA GLU A 169 15.48 -6.79 -7.63
C GLU A 169 16.79 -6.49 -6.88
N LEU A 170 17.10 -5.21 -6.66
CA LEU A 170 18.28 -4.80 -5.89
C LEU A 170 18.25 -5.37 -4.47
N ALA A 171 17.10 -5.27 -3.80
CA ALA A 171 16.89 -5.85 -2.47
C ALA A 171 17.11 -7.38 -2.47
N ASN A 172 16.63 -8.08 -3.50
CA ASN A 172 16.85 -9.52 -3.66
C ASN A 172 18.34 -9.87 -3.84
N GLN A 173 19.07 -9.12 -4.67
CA GLN A 173 20.50 -9.34 -4.88
C GLN A 173 21.32 -9.15 -3.60
N LYS A 174 21.01 -8.13 -2.80
CA LYS A 174 21.72 -7.84 -1.55
C LYS A 174 21.53 -8.92 -0.50
N LEU A 175 20.34 -9.50 -0.43
CA LEU A 175 20.09 -10.62 0.49
C LEU A 175 20.82 -11.89 0.10
N LYS A 176 20.85 -12.22 -1.20
CA LYS A 176 21.64 -13.35 -1.69
C LYS A 176 23.11 -13.20 -1.29
N LYS A 177 23.69 -12.00 -1.47
CA LYS A 177 25.07 -11.68 -1.07
C LYS A 177 25.29 -11.76 0.45
N SER A 178 24.33 -11.30 1.26
CA SER A 178 24.40 -11.40 2.73
C SER A 178 24.35 -12.84 3.23
N SER A 179 23.55 -13.70 2.58
CA SER A 179 23.44 -15.11 2.92
C SER A 179 24.74 -15.86 2.62
N CYS A 180 25.38 -15.60 1.48
CA CYS A 180 26.62 -16.28 1.09
C CYS A 180 27.83 -15.86 1.95
N LYS A 181 27.84 -14.63 2.47
CA LYS A 181 28.93 -14.14 3.34
C LYS A 181 28.91 -14.74 4.75
N SER A 182 27.78 -15.33 5.16
CA SER A 182 27.62 -15.97 6.46
C SER A 182 28.15 -17.41 6.52
N THR A 183 28.51 -18.00 5.37
CA THR A 183 28.99 -19.39 5.26
C THR A 183 30.46 -19.53 4.91
N SER A 184 31.20 -18.43 4.70
CA SER A 184 32.62 -18.45 4.33
C SER A 184 33.50 -17.94 5.48
N THR A 185 33.60 -18.73 6.54
CA THR A 185 34.72 -18.67 7.50
C THR A 185 34.78 -19.99 8.28
N SER A 186 35.36 -21.02 7.67
CA SER A 186 36.04 -22.07 8.41
C SER A 186 36.96 -22.86 7.48
N GLU A 187 38.11 -22.28 7.12
CA GLU A 187 39.27 -23.09 6.75
C GLU A 187 40.54 -22.44 7.31
N GLN A 188 41.06 -23.02 8.40
CA GLN A 188 42.47 -23.40 8.49
C GLN A 188 42.65 -24.57 9.48
N ASP A 189 42.81 -25.75 8.87
CA ASP A 189 43.81 -26.80 9.05
C ASP A 189 44.21 -27.38 10.43
N ASN A 190 43.83 -28.66 10.57
CA ASN A 190 44.64 -29.86 10.90
C ASN A 190 45.52 -29.92 12.15
N SER A 191 45.12 -30.77 13.12
CA SER A 191 45.76 -32.10 13.31
C SER A 191 45.06 -32.97 14.38
N THR A 192 44.72 -34.18 13.95
CA THR A 192 44.45 -35.45 14.66
C THR A 192 44.48 -35.51 16.20
N SER A 193 43.36 -35.93 16.80
CA SER A 193 43.30 -37.23 17.52
C SER A 193 41.84 -37.72 17.64
N LYS A 194 41.69 -39.05 17.55
CA LYS A 194 40.43 -39.80 17.54
C LYS A 194 39.64 -39.63 18.84
N GLY A 195 38.32 -39.44 18.73
CA GLY A 195 37.42 -39.48 19.88
C GLY A 195 35.94 -39.43 19.49
N SER A 196 35.30 -40.58 19.57
CA SER A 196 33.93 -40.94 19.17
C SER A 196 32.78 -40.00 19.64
N SER A 197 31.87 -39.73 18.69
CA SER A 197 30.40 -39.79 18.81
C SER A 197 29.60 -38.88 19.77
N ARG A 198 28.86 -37.96 19.11
CA ARG A 198 27.39 -37.70 19.20
C ARG A 198 26.77 -36.93 20.40
N THR A 199 26.41 -35.68 20.05
CA THR A 199 25.10 -34.98 20.20
C THR A 199 24.64 -34.33 21.52
N LYS A 200 24.75 -32.99 21.50
CA LYS A 200 23.72 -31.93 21.77
C LYS A 200 22.70 -32.14 22.89
N ARG A 201 22.77 -31.30 23.93
CA ARG A 201 21.94 -30.09 24.20
C ARG A 201 22.08 -29.72 25.68
N VAL A 202 22.65 -28.55 25.98
CA VAL A 202 22.44 -27.90 27.29
C VAL A 202 21.42 -26.79 27.09
N ARG A 203 20.30 -26.95 27.79
CA ARG A 203 19.23 -25.96 28.00
C ARG A 203 19.73 -24.88 28.96
N TYR A 204 19.11 -23.70 28.96
CA TYR A 204 18.43 -23.11 30.13
C TYR A 204 17.58 -21.92 29.62
N LEU A 205 16.25 -22.13 29.58
CA LEU A 205 15.22 -21.60 30.51
C LEU A 205 14.96 -20.10 30.36
N SER A 206 13.72 -19.74 30.01
CA SER A 206 12.95 -18.82 30.85
C SER A 206 11.47 -19.15 30.75
N SER A 207 10.88 -19.28 31.93
CA SER A 207 9.46 -19.52 32.17
C SER A 207 8.73 -18.18 32.29
N GLU A 208 7.52 -18.17 31.74
CA GLU A 208 6.27 -17.59 32.25
C GLU A 208 6.22 -16.30 33.11
N GLN A 209 5.23 -15.49 32.69
CA GLN A 209 4.17 -14.81 33.48
C GLN A 209 4.26 -13.30 33.82
N LYS A 210 3.19 -12.63 33.34
CA LYS A 210 2.38 -11.53 33.92
C LYS A 210 3.05 -10.20 34.27
N LEU A 211 2.46 -9.10 33.76
CA LEU A 211 1.52 -8.32 34.57
C LEU A 211 0.67 -7.38 33.71
N ASP A 212 -0.62 -7.50 34.01
CA ASP A 212 -1.75 -6.67 33.64
C ASP A 212 -1.74 -5.38 34.48
N SER A 213 -2.22 -4.26 33.95
CA SER A 213 -3.07 -3.33 34.70
C SER A 213 -3.58 -2.20 33.81
N SER A 214 -4.90 -2.17 33.68
CA SER A 214 -5.69 -1.15 33.04
C SER A 214 -6.07 0.02 33.97
N PHE A 215 -6.44 1.15 33.35
CA PHE A 215 -7.41 2.18 33.75
C PHE A 215 -7.21 2.99 35.05
N LYS A 216 -7.41 4.31 34.91
CA LYS A 216 -8.53 4.97 35.60
C LYS A 216 -9.01 6.23 34.89
N ALA A 217 -10.32 6.27 34.71
CA ALA A 217 -11.13 7.41 34.33
C ALA A 217 -11.29 8.41 35.49
N SER A 218 -11.56 9.66 35.14
CA SER A 218 -12.55 10.54 35.77
C SER A 218 -13.01 11.54 34.71
#